data_AF-A0AA35PKL2-F1
#
_entry.id   AF-A0AA35PKL2-F1
#
_cell.length_a   1.000
_cell.length_b   1.000
_cell.length_c   1.000
_cell.angle_alpha   90.00
_cell.angle_beta   90.00
_cell.angle_gamma   90.00
#
_symmetry.space_group_name_H-M   'P 1'
#
loop_
_entity.id
_entity.type
_entity.pdbx_description
1 polymer ?
#
loop_
_entity_poly.entity_id
_entity_poly.type
_entity_poly.pdbx_seq_one_letter_code
_entity_poly.pdbx_strand_id
1 'polypeptide(L)'
;MKGLLVLCLGLLALADANRSPLQQRALELVLDFFHSRDLVQATFKEQAVTHVTETEFPRGTYVQLEVDLVQTFCRKQQRGTQNCRIKPGGRKQKCLACFKFNSSDPQNILDESKRCLSEQNPIFQEVRRKQNQECEAVKEAYEEQRYHIGQFAFLKGRPEE
;
A
#
# COMPACT_ATOMS: atom_id res chain seq x y z
N MET A 1 -45.35 31.82 -7.72
CA MET A 1 -43.99 31.96 -7.16
C MET A 1 -43.83 31.02 -5.98
N LYS A 2 -43.25 29.84 -6.18
CA LYS A 2 -42.80 28.95 -5.08
C LYS A 2 -41.52 28.27 -5.55
N GLY A 3 -40.38 28.85 -5.17
CA GLY A 3 -39.08 28.26 -5.41
C GLY A 3 -38.83 27.15 -4.40
N LEU A 4 -38.57 25.93 -4.88
CA LEU A 4 -38.03 24.87 -4.04
C LEU A 4 -36.53 25.12 -3.86
N LEU A 5 -36.14 25.44 -2.63
CA LEU A 5 -34.76 25.40 -2.16
C LEU A 5 -34.30 23.94 -2.12
N VAL A 6 -33.39 23.58 -3.02
CA VAL A 6 -32.66 22.30 -2.97
C VAL A 6 -31.50 22.48 -1.99
N LEU A 7 -31.66 22.01 -0.76
CA LEU A 7 -30.56 21.83 0.17
C LEU A 7 -29.84 20.52 -0.17
N CYS A 8 -28.82 20.59 -1.02
CA CYS A 8 -27.82 19.53 -1.12
C CYS A 8 -26.89 19.60 0.11
N LEU A 9 -27.23 18.85 1.15
CA LEU A 9 -26.31 18.53 2.25
C LEU A 9 -25.23 17.58 1.71
N GLY A 10 -24.08 18.13 1.34
CA GLY A 10 -22.89 17.36 1.01
C GLY A 10 -22.33 16.66 2.25
N LEU A 11 -22.69 15.40 2.45
CA LEU A 11 -21.99 14.49 3.37
C LEU A 11 -20.71 13.99 2.68
N LEU A 12 -19.60 14.68 2.93
CA LEU A 12 -18.25 14.17 2.64
C LEU A 12 -17.48 14.08 3.94
N ALA A 13 -17.71 13.04 4.74
CA ALA A 13 -16.78 12.59 5.78
C ALA A 13 -17.27 11.31 6.48
N LEU A 14 -17.15 10.14 5.84
CA LEU A 14 -17.18 8.83 6.51
C LEU A 14 -16.40 7.79 5.68
N ALA A 15 -15.12 8.03 5.40
CA ALA A 15 -14.22 7.00 4.83
C ALA A 15 -13.25 6.41 5.87
N ASP A 16 -13.01 7.11 6.98
CA ASP A 16 -12.08 6.66 8.04
C ASP A 16 -12.61 5.49 8.89
N ALA A 17 -13.90 5.14 8.79
CA ALA A 17 -14.55 4.28 9.78
C ALA A 17 -14.44 2.76 9.54
N ASN A 18 -13.78 2.27 8.48
CA ASN A 18 -13.87 0.85 8.10
C ASN A 18 -12.55 0.15 7.75
N ARG A 19 -11.40 0.73 8.12
CA ARG A 19 -10.08 0.11 7.87
C ARG A 19 -9.63 -0.73 9.06
N SER A 20 -9.07 -1.90 8.77
CA SER A 20 -8.36 -2.68 9.79
C SER A 20 -7.13 -1.91 10.29
N PRO A 21 -6.60 -2.22 11.49
CA PRO A 21 -5.37 -1.62 11.98
C PRO A 21 -4.19 -1.79 11.01
N LEU A 22 -4.10 -2.93 10.32
CA LEU A 22 -3.05 -3.19 9.33
C LEU A 22 -3.23 -2.36 8.06
N GLN A 23 -4.47 -2.18 7.58
CA GLN A 23 -4.74 -1.29 6.45
C GLN A 23 -4.39 0.15 6.77
N GLN A 24 -4.73 0.61 7.99
CA GLN A 24 -4.38 1.95 8.45
C GLN A 24 -2.86 2.10 8.52
N ARG A 25 -2.15 1.11 9.07
CA ARG A 25 -0.69 1.10 9.13
C ARG A 25 -0.04 1.10 7.75
N ALA A 26 -0.55 0.29 6.83
CA ALA A 26 -0.08 0.23 5.45
C ALA A 26 -0.26 1.59 4.74
N LEU A 27 -1.40 2.27 4.96
CA LEU A 27 -1.64 3.61 4.44
C LEU A 27 -0.63 4.64 4.99
N GLU A 28 -0.34 4.60 6.29
CA GLU A 28 0.69 5.47 6.90
C GLU A 28 2.06 5.25 6.26
N LEU A 29 2.47 3.99 6.08
CA LEU A 29 3.73 3.63 5.43
C LEU A 29 3.80 4.12 3.98
N VAL A 30 2.69 4.06 3.23
CA VAL A 30 2.59 4.62 1.87
C VAL A 30 2.77 6.14 1.90
N LEU A 31 2.10 6.84 2.82
CA LEU A 31 2.23 8.28 2.95
C LEU A 31 3.66 8.67 3.37
N ASP A 32 4.28 7.95 4.29
CA ASP A 32 5.67 8.17 4.70
C ASP A 32 6.63 7.97 3.54
N PHE A 33 6.51 6.86 2.81
CA PHE A 33 7.31 6.58 1.63
C PHE A 33 7.14 7.63 0.53
N PHE A 34 5.91 8.07 0.26
CA PHE A 34 5.69 9.09 -0.76
C PHE A 34 6.36 10.41 -0.36
N HIS A 35 6.22 10.81 0.91
CA HIS A 35 6.80 12.04 1.41
C HIS A 35 8.30 11.93 1.68
N SER A 36 8.92 10.76 1.77
CA SER A 36 10.38 10.67 1.93
C SER A 36 11.14 11.12 0.68
N ARG A 37 10.52 11.07 -0.51
CA ARG A 37 11.13 11.45 -1.80
C ARG A 37 11.50 12.93 -1.88
N ASP A 38 12.67 13.22 -2.44
CA ASP A 38 13.20 14.60 -2.55
C ASP A 38 12.40 15.49 -3.49
N LEU A 39 11.88 14.93 -4.58
CA LEU A 39 11.11 15.69 -5.57
C LEU A 39 9.70 16.08 -5.07
N VAL A 40 9.26 15.52 -3.94
CA VAL A 40 7.99 15.87 -3.31
C VAL A 40 8.21 17.07 -2.40
N GLN A 41 7.69 18.24 -2.80
CA GLN A 41 7.86 19.51 -2.08
C GLN A 41 6.59 19.99 -1.38
N ALA A 42 5.44 19.43 -1.76
CA ALA A 42 4.14 19.71 -1.14
C ALA A 42 3.70 18.54 -0.27
N THR A 43 2.83 18.81 0.69
CA THR A 43 2.12 17.76 1.42
C THR A 43 0.98 17.22 0.56
N PHE A 44 0.86 15.90 0.50
CA PHE A 44 -0.24 15.18 -0.13
C PHE A 44 -1.06 14.48 0.95
N LYS A 45 -2.36 14.37 0.70
CA LYS A 45 -3.29 13.61 1.53
C LYS A 45 -3.84 12.44 0.75
N GLU A 46 -4.25 11.41 1.48
CA GLU A 46 -5.13 10.39 0.94
C GLU A 46 -6.43 11.05 0.46
N GLN A 47 -6.77 10.82 -0.80
CA GLN A 47 -8.05 11.17 -1.39
C GLN A 47 -9.01 9.99 -1.33
N ALA A 48 -8.50 8.79 -1.65
CA ALA A 48 -9.25 7.54 -1.59
C ALA A 48 -8.30 6.34 -1.54
N VAL A 49 -8.76 5.24 -0.95
CA VAL A 49 -8.21 3.90 -1.17
C VAL A 49 -9.08 3.22 -2.22
N THR A 50 -8.58 3.07 -3.44
CA THR A 50 -9.35 2.55 -4.58
C THR A 50 -9.37 1.03 -4.64
N HIS A 51 -8.37 0.37 -4.06
CA HIS A 51 -8.31 -1.07 -3.94
C HIS A 51 -7.62 -1.45 -2.63
N VAL A 52 -8.15 -2.47 -1.96
CA VAL A 52 -7.57 -3.04 -0.76
C VAL A 52 -7.79 -4.55 -0.77
N THR A 53 -6.72 -5.30 -0.54
CA THR A 53 -6.76 -6.73 -0.29
C THR A 53 -6.01 -7.00 1.01
N GLU A 54 -6.61 -7.78 1.90
CA GLU A 54 -5.99 -8.25 3.14
C GLU A 54 -6.17 -9.76 3.20
N THR A 55 -5.09 -10.49 3.43
CA THR A 55 -5.09 -11.95 3.44
C THR A 55 -4.14 -12.46 4.50
N GLU A 56 -4.66 -13.26 5.42
CA GLU A 56 -3.88 -13.88 6.48
C GLU A 56 -3.14 -15.11 5.94
N PHE A 57 -1.87 -15.24 6.31
CA PHE A 57 -1.06 -16.43 6.06
C PHE A 57 -0.35 -16.87 7.35
N PRO A 58 0.15 -18.12 7.44
CA PRO A 58 0.82 -18.62 8.63
C PRO A 58 1.99 -17.76 9.12
N ARG A 59 2.81 -17.23 8.19
CA ARG A 59 3.97 -16.40 8.57
C ARG A 59 3.63 -14.92 8.72
N GLY A 60 2.46 -14.49 8.28
CA GLY A 60 2.12 -13.07 8.32
C GLY A 60 0.88 -12.69 7.55
N THR A 61 0.36 -11.50 7.82
CA THR A 61 -0.79 -10.94 7.09
C THR A 61 -0.29 -10.11 5.92
N TYR A 62 -0.73 -10.47 4.72
CA TYR A 62 -0.48 -9.72 3.50
C TYR A 62 -1.53 -8.62 3.33
N VAL A 63 -1.08 -7.41 3.00
CA VAL A 63 -1.95 -6.27 2.69
C VAL A 63 -1.49 -5.62 1.41
N GLN A 64 -2.40 -5.40 0.47
CA GLN A 64 -2.18 -4.66 -0.77
C GLN A 64 -3.13 -3.48 -0.84
N LEU A 65 -2.62 -2.30 -1.21
CA LEU A 65 -3.37 -1.06 -1.34
C LEU A 65 -3.09 -0.40 -2.69
N GLU A 66 -4.16 0.13 -3.30
CA GLU A 66 -4.06 1.21 -4.28
C GLU A 66 -4.65 2.47 -3.66
N VAL A 67 -3.85 3.54 -3.59
CA VAL A 67 -4.20 4.79 -2.89
C VAL A 67 -4.06 5.97 -3.83
N ASP A 68 -5.12 6.76 -3.94
CA ASP A 68 -5.11 8.05 -4.61
C ASP A 68 -4.65 9.12 -3.62
N LEU A 69 -3.58 9.83 -3.99
CA LEU A 69 -3.06 10.96 -3.26
C LEU A 69 -3.33 12.27 -4.00
N VAL A 70 -3.69 13.30 -3.25
CA VAL A 70 -3.95 14.64 -3.81
C VAL A 70 -3.13 15.71 -3.09
N GLN A 71 -2.60 16.63 -3.87
CA GLN A 71 -1.81 17.75 -3.37
C GLN A 71 -2.64 18.69 -2.50
N THR A 72 -2.04 19.17 -1.41
CA THR A 72 -2.60 20.21 -0.54
C THR A 72 -1.94 21.57 -0.77
N PHE A 73 -2.43 22.61 -0.11
CA PHE A 73 -1.77 23.93 -0.08
C PHE A 73 -0.50 23.97 0.79
N CYS A 74 -0.29 22.97 1.64
CA CYS A 74 0.86 22.93 2.54
C CYS A 74 2.13 22.47 1.84
N ARG A 75 3.27 22.98 2.32
CA ARG A 75 4.60 22.46 1.96
C ARG A 75 4.87 21.15 2.70
N LYS A 76 5.83 20.35 2.20
CA LYS A 76 6.22 19.07 2.83
C LYS A 76 6.72 19.25 4.28
N GLN A 77 7.41 20.35 4.58
CA GLN A 77 7.90 20.67 5.94
C GLN A 77 6.77 20.94 6.93
N GLN A 78 5.57 21.24 6.45
CA GLN A 78 4.38 21.49 7.27
C GLN A 78 3.56 20.21 7.51
N ARG A 79 4.06 19.05 7.09
CA ARG A 79 3.40 17.75 7.35
C ARG A 79 3.23 17.55 8.86
N GLY A 80 2.03 17.13 9.27
CA GLY A 80 1.67 16.97 10.68
C GLY A 80 1.13 18.23 11.36
N THR A 81 1.23 19.41 10.74
CA THR A 81 0.52 20.61 11.24
C THR A 81 -0.96 20.56 10.88
N GLN A 82 -1.83 21.06 11.77
CA GLN A 82 -3.27 20.89 11.63
C GLN A 82 -3.84 21.73 10.47
N ASN A 83 -4.74 21.10 9.70
CA ASN A 83 -5.59 21.66 8.64
C ASN A 83 -4.97 22.04 7.28
N CYS A 84 -4.13 21.17 6.71
CA CYS A 84 -3.76 21.23 5.29
C CYS A 84 -4.94 20.89 4.36
N ARG A 85 -5.57 21.90 3.77
CA ARG A 85 -6.69 21.72 2.81
C ARG A 85 -6.18 21.22 1.46
N ILE A 86 -6.99 20.36 0.83
CA ILE A 86 -6.75 19.88 -0.54
C ILE A 86 -6.75 21.08 -1.49
N LYS A 87 -5.79 21.13 -2.41
CA LYS A 87 -5.70 22.17 -3.44
C LYS A 87 -6.61 21.80 -4.62
N PRO A 88 -7.61 22.62 -4.99
CA PRO A 88 -8.40 22.38 -6.21
C PRO A 88 -7.49 22.33 -7.44
N GLY A 89 -7.66 21.31 -8.28
CA GLY A 89 -6.77 21.08 -9.43
C GLY A 89 -5.32 20.74 -9.06
N GLY A 90 -5.07 20.36 -7.80
CA GLY A 90 -3.77 19.91 -7.33
C GLY A 90 -3.30 18.65 -8.05
N ARG A 91 -1.99 18.41 -8.04
CA ARG A 91 -1.42 17.19 -8.61
C ARG A 91 -2.02 15.97 -7.92
N LYS A 92 -2.31 14.94 -8.71
CA LYS A 92 -2.75 13.63 -8.22
C LYS A 92 -1.67 12.59 -8.45
N GLN A 93 -1.54 11.64 -7.54
CA GLN A 93 -0.63 10.51 -7.65
C GLN A 93 -1.38 9.26 -7.24
N LYS A 94 -1.13 8.14 -7.91
CA LYS A 94 -1.59 6.83 -7.50
C LYS A 94 -0.41 6.06 -6.93
N CYS A 95 -0.57 5.60 -5.70
CA CYS A 95 0.37 4.71 -5.03
C CYS A 95 -0.17 3.29 -5.06
N LEU A 96 0.68 2.36 -5.47
CA LEU A 96 0.46 0.93 -5.48
C LEU A 96 1.44 0.33 -4.47
N ALA A 97 0.93 -0.36 -3.47
CA ALA A 97 1.76 -0.85 -2.37
C ALA A 97 1.28 -2.20 -1.88
N CYS A 98 2.23 -3.00 -1.40
CA CYS A 98 1.98 -4.28 -0.77
C CYS A 98 2.97 -4.52 0.35
N PHE A 99 2.51 -5.19 1.39
CA PHE A 99 3.22 -5.44 2.63
C PHE A 99 2.91 -6.84 3.11
N LYS A 100 3.90 -7.51 3.69
CA LYS A 100 3.74 -8.74 4.47
C LYS A 100 4.10 -8.41 5.92
N PHE A 101 3.11 -8.26 6.78
CA PHE A 101 3.32 -8.01 8.20
C PHE A 101 3.55 -9.32 8.95
N ASN A 102 4.50 -9.36 9.88
CA ASN A 102 4.76 -10.55 10.69
C ASN A 102 3.56 -10.86 11.60
N SER A 103 3.13 -12.12 11.66
CA SER A 103 1.98 -12.55 12.47
C SER A 103 2.22 -12.44 13.99
N SER A 104 3.47 -12.55 14.44
CA SER A 104 3.86 -12.46 15.85
C SER A 104 4.11 -11.03 16.32
N ASP A 105 4.57 -10.18 15.40
CA ASP A 105 4.82 -8.75 15.66
C ASP A 105 4.40 -7.92 14.43
N PRO A 106 3.16 -7.40 14.41
CA PRO A 106 2.67 -6.60 13.30
C PRO A 106 3.42 -5.28 13.04
N GLN A 107 4.30 -4.84 13.94
CA GLN A 107 5.17 -3.69 13.68
C GLN A 107 6.33 -4.06 12.76
N ASN A 108 6.69 -5.35 12.70
CA ASN A 108 7.74 -5.88 11.86
C ASN A 108 7.20 -6.27 10.48
N ILE A 109 7.79 -5.68 9.44
CA ILE A 109 7.45 -5.94 8.04
C ILE A 109 8.43 -6.97 7.50
N LEU A 110 7.91 -8.13 7.09
CA LEU A 110 8.71 -9.21 6.51
C LEU A 110 9.19 -8.88 5.10
N ASP A 111 8.30 -8.30 4.29
CA ASP A 111 8.61 -7.83 2.95
C ASP A 111 7.63 -6.73 2.51
N GLU A 112 8.05 -5.90 1.57
CA GLU A 112 7.26 -4.78 1.06
C GLU A 112 7.71 -4.30 -0.33
N SER A 113 6.75 -3.89 -1.15
CA SER A 113 7.03 -3.12 -2.37
C SER A 113 6.05 -1.96 -2.51
N LYS A 114 6.57 -0.80 -2.92
CA LYS A 114 5.80 0.46 -3.02
C LYS A 114 6.23 1.25 -4.24
N ARG A 115 5.27 1.64 -5.08
CA ARG A 115 5.49 2.57 -6.19
C ARG A 115 4.39 3.61 -6.24
N CYS A 116 4.75 4.85 -6.59
CA CYS A 116 3.79 5.93 -6.72
C CYS A 116 4.10 6.73 -7.97
N LEU A 117 3.07 6.96 -8.79
CA LEU A 117 3.18 7.64 -10.06
C LEU A 117 1.84 8.33 -10.40
N SER A 118 1.88 9.41 -11.18
CA SER A 118 0.68 9.98 -11.77
C SER A 118 0.06 8.99 -12.77
N GLU A 119 -1.26 8.79 -12.70
CA GLU A 119 -1.98 7.99 -13.70
C GLU A 119 -1.91 8.58 -15.11
N GLN A 120 -1.66 9.89 -15.22
CA GLN A 120 -1.47 10.57 -16.51
C GLN A 120 -0.09 10.28 -17.12
N ASN A 121 0.81 9.61 -16.38
CA ASN A 121 2.11 9.23 -16.92
C ASN A 121 1.94 8.09 -17.96
N PRO A 122 2.51 8.20 -19.18
CA PRO A 122 2.38 7.17 -20.22
C PRO A 122 2.82 5.76 -19.79
N ILE A 123 3.79 5.65 -18.86
CA ILE A 123 4.29 4.34 -18.40
C ILE A 123 3.49 3.77 -17.22
N PHE A 124 2.39 4.41 -16.80
CA PHE A 124 1.64 4.02 -15.61
C PHE A 124 1.18 2.56 -15.66
N GLN A 125 0.64 2.09 -16.79
CA GLN A 125 0.16 0.72 -16.92
C GLN A 125 1.28 -0.31 -16.84
N GLU A 126 2.45 0.00 -17.41
CA GLU A 126 3.63 -0.87 -17.31
C GLU A 126 4.14 -0.95 -15.87
N VAL A 127 4.26 0.20 -15.20
CA VAL A 127 4.68 0.28 -13.79
C VAL A 127 3.69 -0.46 -12.90
N ARG A 128 2.38 -0.32 -13.15
CA ARG A 128 1.33 -1.06 -12.42
C ARG A 128 1.47 -2.56 -12.60
N ARG A 129 1.66 -3.04 -13.83
CA ARG A 129 1.86 -4.48 -14.12
C ARG A 129 3.09 -5.01 -13.40
N LYS A 130 4.22 -4.30 -13.47
CA LYS A 130 5.45 -4.70 -12.78
C LYS A 130 5.28 -4.68 -11.26
N GLN A 131 4.61 -3.68 -10.72
CA GLN A 131 4.31 -3.60 -9.30
C GLN A 131 3.46 -4.78 -8.82
N ASN A 132 2.45 -5.18 -9.59
CA ASN A 132 1.62 -6.33 -9.24
C ASN A 132 2.44 -7.63 -9.19
N GLN A 133 3.42 -7.80 -10.09
CA GLN A 133 4.34 -8.95 -10.04
C GLN A 133 5.23 -8.93 -8.79
N GLU A 134 5.76 -7.76 -8.43
CA GLU A 134 6.52 -7.60 -7.18
C GLU A 134 5.65 -7.90 -5.95
N CYS A 135 4.37 -7.54 -5.99
CA CYS A 135 3.44 -7.80 -4.90
C CYS A 135 3.06 -9.27 -4.73
N GLU A 136 2.94 -10.04 -5.82
CA GLU A 136 2.79 -11.50 -5.70
C GLU A 136 4.04 -12.14 -5.05
N ALA A 137 5.25 -11.66 -5.37
CA ALA A 137 6.47 -12.14 -4.69
C ALA A 137 6.47 -11.82 -3.18
N VAL A 138 6.07 -10.59 -2.79
CA VAL A 138 5.92 -10.19 -1.37
C VAL A 138 4.89 -11.07 -0.64
N LYS A 139 3.81 -11.45 -1.33
CA LYS A 139 2.74 -12.29 -0.76
C LYS A 139 3.21 -13.71 -0.44
N GLU A 140 3.98 -14.30 -1.35
CA GLU A 140 4.56 -15.66 -1.22
C GLU A 140 5.82 -15.71 -0.35
N ALA A 141 6.46 -14.55 -0.12
CA ALA A 141 7.65 -14.44 0.70
C ALA A 141 7.44 -15.10 2.08
N TYR A 142 8.46 -15.85 2.51
CA TYR A 142 8.54 -16.57 3.78
C TYR A 142 7.55 -17.73 3.98
N GLU A 143 6.55 -17.92 3.11
CA GLU A 143 5.68 -19.11 3.15
C GLU A 143 6.38 -20.34 2.56
N GLU A 144 7.36 -20.12 1.67
CA GLU A 144 8.14 -21.17 1.03
C GLU A 144 9.27 -21.76 1.88
N GLN A 145 8.98 -22.11 3.13
CA GLN A 145 9.51 -23.39 3.64
C GLN A 145 8.67 -24.53 3.06
N ARG A 146 8.58 -24.58 1.72
CA ARG A 146 8.18 -25.79 1.02
C ARG A 146 9.25 -26.81 1.35
N TYR A 147 8.89 -27.75 2.23
CA TYR A 147 9.60 -29.02 2.35
C TYR A 147 9.93 -29.55 0.96
N HIS A 148 11.17 -29.41 0.52
CA HIS A 148 11.71 -30.23 -0.55
C HIS A 148 11.88 -31.66 0.01
N ILE A 149 10.77 -32.36 0.25
CA ILE A 149 10.78 -33.82 0.42
C ILE A 149 11.21 -34.37 -0.94
N GLY A 150 12.49 -34.77 -1.05
CA GLY A 150 13.05 -35.27 -2.30
C GLY A 150 14.58 -35.23 -2.43
N GLN A 151 15.34 -34.67 -1.48
CA GLN A 151 16.77 -34.93 -1.42
C GLN A 151 17.01 -36.32 -0.80
N PHE A 152 16.91 -37.36 -1.63
CA PHE A 152 17.36 -38.71 -1.26
C PHE A 152 18.85 -38.65 -0.91
N ALA A 153 19.19 -38.86 0.35
CA ALA A 153 20.55 -39.20 0.76
C ALA A 153 20.77 -40.69 0.46
N PHE A 154 21.42 -41.00 -0.68
CA PHE A 154 21.87 -42.36 -0.95
C PHE A 154 23.01 -42.70 0.01
N LEU A 155 22.71 -43.46 1.08
CA LEU A 155 23.73 -44.15 1.85
C LEU A 155 24.32 -45.25 0.97
N LYS A 156 25.51 -45.01 0.44
CA LYS A 156 26.30 -46.01 -0.29
C LYS A 156 26.72 -47.08 0.73
N GLY A 157 26.01 -48.22 0.75
CA GLY A 157 26.41 -49.39 1.53
C GLY A 157 27.80 -49.86 1.08
N ARG A 158 28.70 -50.09 2.04
CA ARG A 158 30.00 -50.75 1.78
C ARG A 158 29.74 -52.19 1.31
N PRO A 159 30.59 -52.74 0.43
CA PRO A 159 30.56 -54.17 0.15
C PRO A 159 31.06 -54.94 1.39
N GLU A 160 30.32 -55.97 1.80
CA GLU A 160 30.81 -57.01 2.69
C GLU A 160 31.78 -57.92 1.92
N GLU A 161 32.85 -58.36 2.60
CA GLU A 161 33.89 -59.27 2.11
C GLU A 161 33.36 -60.67 1.77
#